data_AF-F1Z318-F1
#
_entry.id   AF-F1Z318-F1
#
_cell.length_a   1.000
_cell.length_b   1.000
_cell.length_c   1.000
_cell.angle_alpha   90.00
_cell.angle_beta   90.00
_cell.angle_gamma   90.00
#
_symmetry.space_group_name_H-M   'P 1'
#
loop_
_entity.id
_entity.type
_entity.pdbx_description
1 polymer ?
#
loop_
_entity_poly.entity_id
_entity_poly.type
_entity_poly.pdbx_seq_one_letter_code
_entity_poly.pdbx_strand_id
1 'polypeptide(L)'
;MAIIGQIPATKMRGYNYSINIKNTDQVIELKDNFTIIENIKIISHSRGNNVYTVLSHLNDKELRELIMSEYNLKLNQVIITSLQNSGPLGAM
;
A
#
# COMPACT_ATOMS: atom_id res chain seq x y z
N MET A 1 42.14 -12.35 4.97
CA MET A 1 40.93 -12.09 5.76
C MET A 1 39.82 -11.67 4.80
N ALA A 2 38.84 -12.54 4.57
CA ALA A 2 37.69 -12.22 3.71
C ALA A 2 36.65 -11.47 4.54
N ILE A 3 36.29 -10.26 4.12
CA ILE A 3 35.22 -9.48 4.75
C ILE A 3 33.90 -10.07 4.25
N ILE A 4 33.37 -11.02 5.01
CA ILE A 4 32.01 -11.50 4.86
C ILE A 4 31.12 -10.43 5.49
N GLY A 5 30.22 -9.84 4.72
CA GLY A 5 29.18 -8.98 5.29
C GLY A 5 29.13 -7.60 4.66
N GLN A 6 28.57 -7.54 3.46
CA GLN A 6 27.67 -6.46 3.07
C GLN A 6 26.94 -6.95 1.82
N ILE A 7 25.93 -7.78 2.05
CA ILE A 7 24.80 -7.85 1.12
C ILE A 7 24.25 -6.42 1.18
N PRO A 8 24.28 -5.61 0.10
CA PRO A 8 23.67 -4.30 0.15
C PRO A 8 22.19 -4.55 0.48
N ALA A 9 21.78 -4.13 1.67
CA ALA A 9 20.38 -4.18 2.10
C ALA A 9 19.57 -3.12 1.36
N THR A 10 19.73 -2.99 0.05
CA THR A 10 18.73 -2.42 -0.85
C THR A 10 17.69 -3.49 -1.15
N LYS A 11 17.17 -4.12 -0.09
CA LYS A 11 15.87 -4.78 -0.15
C LYS A 11 14.90 -3.63 -0.37
N MET A 12 14.51 -3.41 -1.63
CA MET A 12 13.58 -2.37 -2.10
C MET A 12 12.53 -2.13 -1.02
N ARG A 13 12.70 -1.04 -0.26
CA ARG A 13 12.04 -0.85 1.02
C ARG A 13 10.63 -0.36 0.67
N GLY A 14 9.72 -1.31 0.49
CA GLY A 14 8.32 -1.00 0.21
C GLY A 14 7.76 0.02 1.19
N TYR A 15 6.78 0.79 0.71
CA TYR A 15 6.10 1.81 1.46
C TYR A 15 4.86 1.20 2.12
N ASN A 16 4.66 1.50 3.40
CA ASN A 16 3.43 1.11 4.09
C ASN A 16 2.34 2.13 3.74
N TYR A 17 1.17 1.63 3.35
CA TYR A 17 0.01 2.44 3.04
C TYR A 17 -1.21 1.95 3.80
N SER A 18 -2.06 2.90 4.19
CA SER A 18 -3.43 2.65 4.57
C SER A 18 -4.31 3.01 3.38
N ILE A 19 -4.98 2.02 2.82
CA ILE A 19 -6.01 2.17 1.78
C ILE A 19 -7.36 2.21 2.49
N ASN A 20 -8.13 3.25 2.24
CA ASN A 20 -9.47 3.41 2.76
C ASN A 20 -10.43 3.62 1.61
N ILE A 21 -11.36 2.69 1.45
CA ILE A 21 -12.34 2.71 0.37
C ILE A 21 -13.69 3.15 0.95
N LYS A 22 -14.13 4.34 0.56
CA LYS A 22 -15.36 4.97 1.05
C LYS A 22 -16.36 5.20 -0.08
N ASN A 23 -17.59 5.51 0.31
CA ASN A 23 -18.68 5.86 -0.62
C ASN A 23 -18.90 4.78 -1.68
N THR A 24 -18.81 3.50 -1.27
CA THR A 24 -19.11 2.36 -2.11
C THR A 24 -19.94 1.36 -1.31
N ASP A 25 -21.01 0.86 -1.92
CA ASP A 25 -21.83 -0.24 -1.40
C ASP A 25 -21.18 -1.61 -1.69
N GLN A 26 -20.05 -1.63 -2.41
CA GLN A 26 -19.31 -2.84 -2.74
C GLN A 26 -18.32 -3.19 -1.63
N VAL A 27 -18.31 -4.47 -1.25
CA VAL A 27 -17.26 -5.05 -0.40
C VAL A 27 -16.04 -5.31 -1.29
N ILE A 28 -15.04 -4.44 -1.23
CA ILE A 28 -13.84 -4.55 -2.06
C ILE A 28 -12.82 -5.44 -1.35
N GLU A 29 -12.70 -6.71 -1.74
CA GLU A 29 -11.70 -7.61 -1.17
C GLU A 29 -10.39 -7.58 -1.97
N LEU A 30 -9.41 -6.79 -1.50
CA LEU A 30 -8.06 -6.70 -2.11
C LEU A 30 -7.30 -8.04 -2.16
N LYS A 31 -7.67 -8.97 -1.27
CA LYS A 31 -7.03 -10.29 -1.13
C LYS A 31 -7.42 -11.26 -2.27
N ASP A 32 -8.56 -11.02 -2.92
CA ASP A 32 -9.10 -11.90 -3.96
C ASP A 32 -8.59 -11.55 -5.36
N ASN A 33 -7.94 -10.39 -5.52
CA ASN A 33 -7.38 -9.96 -6.80
C ASN A 33 -5.88 -10.29 -6.89
N PHE A 34 -5.53 -11.18 -7.83
CA PHE A 34 -4.16 -11.65 -8.02
C PHE A 34 -3.19 -10.52 -8.45
N THR A 35 -3.64 -9.62 -9.34
CA THR A 35 -2.86 -8.46 -9.81
C THR A 35 -2.45 -7.54 -8.66
N ILE A 36 -3.37 -7.31 -7.73
CA ILE A 36 -3.17 -6.48 -6.54
C ILE A 36 -2.14 -7.16 -5.61
N ILE A 37 -2.39 -8.42 -5.22
CA ILE A 37 -1.50 -9.13 -4.27
C ILE A 37 -0.10 -9.43 -4.81
N GLU A 38 0.09 -9.38 -6.13
CA GLU A 38 1.43 -9.48 -6.75
C GLU A 38 2.25 -8.20 -6.51
N ASN A 39 1.59 -7.04 -6.50
CA ASN A 39 2.22 -5.73 -6.32
C ASN A 39 2.24 -5.25 -4.86
N ILE A 40 1.31 -5.76 -4.04
CA ILE A 40 1.16 -5.39 -2.63
C ILE A 40 1.11 -6.59 -1.70
N LYS A 41 1.62 -6.41 -0.50
CA LYS A 41 1.47 -7.36 0.59
C LYS A 41 0.49 -6.81 1.63
N ILE A 42 -0.63 -7.48 1.82
CA ILE A 42 -1.61 -7.11 2.84
C ILE A 42 -1.04 -7.42 4.23
N ILE A 43 -0.93 -6.41 5.08
CA ILE A 43 -0.47 -6.52 6.47
C ILE A 43 -1.67 -6.71 7.40
N SER A 44 -2.73 -5.93 7.19
CA SER A 44 -3.94 -5.97 8.00
C SER A 44 -5.15 -5.54 7.19
N HIS A 45 -6.32 -6.03 7.58
CA HIS A 45 -7.58 -5.74 6.93
C HIS A 45 -8.68 -5.58 7.99
N SER A 46 -9.30 -4.40 8.00
CA SER A 46 -10.48 -4.10 8.81
C SER A 46 -11.75 -4.24 7.98
N ARG A 47 -12.33 -5.45 7.97
CA ARG A 47 -13.55 -5.80 7.19
C ARG A 47 -14.73 -4.86 7.42
N GLY A 48 -14.88 -4.30 8.62
CA GLY A 48 -16.01 -3.43 8.94
C GLY A 48 -15.96 -2.05 8.26
N ASN A 49 -14.79 -1.61 7.81
CA ASN A 49 -14.57 -0.23 7.33
C ASN A 49 -13.92 -0.16 5.94
N ASN A 50 -13.73 -1.28 5.24
CA ASN A 50 -12.98 -1.35 3.97
C ASN A 50 -11.60 -0.64 4.06
N VAL A 51 -10.94 -0.80 5.20
CA VAL A 51 -9.61 -0.25 5.45
C VAL A 51 -8.59 -1.37 5.39
N TYR A 52 -7.55 -1.18 4.59
CA TYR A 52 -6.46 -2.12 4.39
C TYR A 52 -5.14 -1.46 4.68
N THR A 53 -4.32 -2.13 5.48
CA THR A 53 -2.92 -1.78 5.65
C THR A 53 -2.09 -2.69 4.78
N VAL A 54 -1.35 -2.12 3.84
CA VAL A 54 -0.59 -2.86 2.84
C VAL A 54 0.83 -2.33 2.75
N LEU A 55 1.77 -3.21 2.42
CA LEU A 55 3.11 -2.86 2.00
C LEU A 55 3.14 -2.92 0.48
N SER A 56 3.45 -1.82 -0.18
CA SER A 56 3.54 -1.75 -1.64
C SER A 56 4.93 -1.34 -2.08
N HIS A 57 5.40 -1.86 -3.20
CA HIS A 57 6.58 -1.31 -3.87
C HIS A 57 6.23 -0.12 -4.78
N LEU A 58 4.93 0.08 -5.05
CA LEU A 58 4.40 1.20 -5.84
C LEU A 58 4.25 2.45 -4.97
N ASN A 59 4.36 3.63 -5.58
CA ASN A 59 4.06 4.91 -4.95
C ASN A 59 2.54 5.08 -4.74
N ASP A 60 2.13 6.09 -3.98
CA ASP A 60 0.72 6.36 -3.66
C ASP A 60 -0.15 6.58 -4.90
N LYS A 61 0.34 7.33 -5.90
CA LYS A 61 -0.38 7.58 -7.16
C LYS A 61 -0.61 6.29 -7.94
N GLU A 62 0.47 5.54 -8.18
CA GLU A 62 0.44 4.27 -8.93
C GLU A 62 -0.45 3.23 -8.24
N LEU A 63 -0.33 3.11 -6.91
CA LEU A 63 -1.16 2.20 -6.12
C LEU A 63 -2.65 2.57 -6.21
N ARG A 64 -2.95 3.88 -6.20
CA ARG A 64 -4.32 4.38 -6.34
C ARG A 64 -4.89 4.06 -7.70
N GLU A 65 -4.13 4.32 -8.77
CA GLU A 65 -4.54 4.05 -10.14
C GLU A 65 -4.78 2.55 -10.36
N LEU A 66 -3.92 1.69 -9.82
CA LEU A 66 -4.09 0.24 -9.86
C LEU A 66 -5.41 -0.19 -9.21
N ILE A 67 -5.67 0.25 -7.98
CA ILE A 67 -6.91 -0.10 -7.25
C ILE A 67 -8.15 0.46 -7.97
N MET A 68 -8.05 1.69 -8.49
CA MET A 68 -9.14 2.30 -9.24
C MET A 68 -9.45 1.54 -10.53
N SER A 69 -8.42 1.10 -11.25
CA SER A 69 -8.56 0.34 -12.49
C SER A 69 -9.15 -1.04 -12.23
N GLU A 70 -8.59 -1.79 -11.28
CA GLU A 70 -8.99 -3.18 -11.01
C GLU A 70 -10.42 -3.31 -10.46
N TYR A 71 -10.88 -2.31 -9.70
CA TYR A 71 -12.21 -2.33 -9.08
C TYR A 71 -13.18 -1.30 -9.67
N ASN A 72 -12.80 -0.64 -10.77
CA ASN A 72 -13.57 0.41 -11.43
C ASN A 72 -14.06 1.50 -10.44
N LEU A 73 -13.19 1.90 -9.50
CA LEU A 73 -13.48 2.88 -8.45
C LEU A 73 -13.13 4.29 -8.91
N LYS A 74 -13.84 5.28 -8.37
CA LYS A 74 -13.56 6.71 -8.61
C LYS A 74 -12.48 7.23 -7.68
N LEU A 75 -11.80 8.30 -8.11
CA LEU A 75 -10.73 8.95 -7.33
C LEU A 75 -11.20 9.30 -5.90
N ASN A 76 -12.42 9.83 -5.77
CA ASN A 76 -12.98 10.22 -4.47
C ASN A 76 -13.37 9.03 -3.55
N GLN A 77 -13.39 7.80 -4.08
CA GLN A 77 -13.73 6.60 -3.32
C GLN A 77 -12.49 5.93 -2.73
N VAL A 78 -11.31 6.12 -3.34
CA VAL A 78 -10.05 5.49 -2.90
C VAL A 78 -9.17 6.54 -2.23
N ILE A 79 -8.93 6.41 -0.93
CA ILE A 79 -8.03 7.26 -0.15
C ILE A 79 -6.81 6.43 0.23
N ILE A 80 -5.63 6.86 -0.21
CA ILE A 80 -4.35 6.24 0.15
C ILE A 80 -3.61 7.18 1.08
N THR A 81 -3.16 6.65 2.21
CA THR A 81 -2.36 7.39 3.19
C THR A 81 -1.07 6.63 3.43
N SER A 82 0.07 7.27 3.17
CA SER A 82 1.37 6.70 3.53
C SER A 82 1.49 6.62 5.06
N LEU A 83 1.76 5.42 5.55
CA LEU A 83 2.04 5.15 6.97
C LEU A 83 3.53 5.20 7.26
N GLN A 84 4.35 5.57 6.26
CA GLN A 84 5.75 5.85 6.53
C GLN A 84 5.83 6.94 7.56
N ASN A 85 6.50 6.61 8.67
CA ASN A 85 6.88 7.51 9.74
C ASN A 85 7.12 8.90 9.16
N SER A 86 6.15 9.80 9.35
CA SER A 86 6.39 11.22 9.27
C SER A 86 7.26 11.55 10.49
N GLY A 87 8.50 11.08 10.50
CA GLY A 87 9.54 11.77 11.23
C GLY A 87 9.63 13.14 10.58
N PRO A 88 9.64 14.24 11.35
CA PRO A 88 9.79 15.55 10.76
C PRO A 88 11.12 15.58 9.99
N LEU A 89 11.04 15.63 8.67
CA LEU A 89 12.11 16.10 7.79
C LEU A 89 12.22 17.63 7.88
N GLY A 90 12.20 18.15 9.11
CA GLY A 90 11.99 19.55 9.42
C GLY A 90 12.20 19.89 10.90
N ALA A 91 13.32 19.44 11.46
CA ALA A 91 13.97 19.97 12.66
C ALA A 91 15.34 19.26 12.74
N MET A 92 16.51 19.87 12.53
CA MET A 92 16.97 21.26 12.42
C MET A 92 18.21 21.25 11.52
#